data_AF-A0A6C0JE62-F1
#
_entry.id   AF-A0A6C0JE62-F1
#
_cell.length_a   1.000
_cell.length_b   1.000
_cell.length_c   1.000
_cell.angle_alpha   90.00
_cell.angle_beta   90.00
_cell.angle_gamma   90.00
#
_symmetry.space_group_name_H-M   'P 1'
#
loop_
_entity.id
_entity.type
_entity.pdbx_description
1 polymer ?
#
loop_
_entity_poly.entity_id
_entity_poly.type
_entity_poly.pdbx_seq_one_letter_code
_entity_poly.pdbx_strand_id
1 'polypeptide(L)'
;MPYCKNDPTRKYKGVEPSPKGLGYCAHAEKFGTTKKGRDGSIWKVKDTKKNVLRWVRITRSKKTISKNKKRRVGRSRKRTNKVMEEPVGEPWSFVKKNDTKIYPIIDNGGISFAVYIKGGNVTIYKSSNPNNLNLESYDKLVKKYTPKEIFIGKDIQEQLSTGIKFPKEYKGSSILLKLKKNKYVFIGETIYEFETLYDIEKYFSHMGNSQVVYPVGIGDKNVYLFIEDVYMSLELFNERNTQNRHIGVYAYNVLYSLSRAEKTKYTTPIKKTIIHKRLF
;
A
#
# COMPACT_ATOMS: atom_id res chain seq x y z
N MET A 1 -30.91 22.72 -27.17
CA MET A 1 -30.09 21.86 -26.27
C MET A 1 -28.66 21.81 -26.79
N PRO A 2 -27.66 22.19 -26.00
CA PRO A 2 -26.25 22.08 -26.37
C PRO A 2 -25.78 20.62 -26.51
N TYR A 3 -24.72 20.40 -27.29
CA TYR A 3 -24.04 19.11 -27.45
C TYR A 3 -23.10 18.79 -26.27
N CYS A 4 -22.91 17.51 -25.97
CA CYS A 4 -21.92 17.06 -24.99
C CYS A 4 -20.51 17.44 -25.48
N LYS A 5 -19.71 18.04 -24.60
CA LYS A 5 -18.34 18.50 -24.87
C LYS A 5 -17.37 17.38 -25.25
N ASN A 6 -17.71 16.16 -24.84
CA ASN A 6 -16.96 14.93 -25.10
C ASN A 6 -17.69 13.99 -26.07
N ASP A 7 -18.87 14.36 -26.57
CA ASP A 7 -19.60 13.59 -27.58
C ASP A 7 -20.52 14.51 -28.40
N PRO A 8 -20.13 14.90 -29.63
CA PRO A 8 -20.93 15.77 -30.48
C PRO A 8 -22.20 15.08 -31.02
N THR A 9 -22.36 13.76 -30.88
CA THR A 9 -23.58 13.04 -31.27
C THR A 9 -24.69 13.13 -30.21
N ARG A 10 -24.36 13.56 -28.99
CA ARG A 10 -25.29 13.59 -27.85
C ARG A 10 -25.57 15.02 -27.38
N LYS A 11 -26.81 15.26 -26.96
CA LYS A 11 -27.26 16.54 -26.41
C LYS A 11 -27.54 16.42 -24.91
N TYR A 12 -27.38 17.50 -24.17
CA TYR A 12 -27.75 17.60 -22.75
C TYR A 12 -28.69 18.80 -22.51
N LYS A 13 -29.50 18.71 -21.45
CA LYS A 13 -30.47 19.76 -21.07
C LYS A 13 -29.87 20.82 -20.15
N GLY A 14 -28.79 20.50 -19.44
CA GLY A 14 -28.13 21.38 -18.46
C GLY A 14 -28.72 21.27 -17.05
N VAL A 15 -29.86 20.57 -16.92
CA VAL A 15 -30.53 20.23 -15.64
C VAL A 15 -30.22 18.81 -15.16
N GLU A 16 -29.51 18.01 -15.95
CA GLU A 16 -29.07 16.68 -15.50
C GLU A 16 -28.06 16.77 -14.34
N PRO A 17 -27.97 15.74 -13.48
CA PRO A 17 -26.94 15.67 -12.44
C PRO A 17 -25.53 15.93 -13.00
N SER A 18 -24.69 16.59 -12.20
CA SER A 18 -23.27 16.72 -12.52
C SER A 18 -22.62 15.34 -12.66
N PRO A 19 -21.63 15.17 -13.54
CA PRO A 19 -21.09 16.10 -14.54
C PRO A 19 -21.89 16.20 -15.85
N LYS A 20 -22.99 15.44 -16.06
CA LYS A 20 -23.76 15.49 -17.31
C LYS A 20 -24.38 16.87 -17.55
N GLY A 21 -24.89 17.53 -16.51
CA GLY A 21 -25.35 18.93 -16.58
C GLY A 21 -24.27 19.98 -16.89
N LEU A 22 -22.98 19.58 -17.00
CA LEU A 22 -21.87 20.40 -17.47
C LEU A 22 -21.44 20.05 -18.91
N GLY A 23 -22.18 19.16 -19.58
CA GLY A 23 -21.91 18.67 -20.92
C GLY A 23 -20.94 17.49 -20.99
N TYR A 24 -20.67 16.78 -19.89
CA TYR A 24 -19.81 15.59 -19.90
C TYR A 24 -20.64 14.30 -19.85
N CYS A 25 -20.83 13.69 -21.01
CA CYS A 25 -21.52 12.40 -21.17
C CYS A 25 -20.63 11.25 -20.65
N ALA A 26 -21.16 10.37 -19.80
CA ALA A 26 -20.37 9.34 -19.10
C ALA A 26 -19.81 8.23 -20.00
N HIS A 27 -20.49 7.93 -21.10
CA HIS A 27 -20.14 6.84 -22.02
C HIS A 27 -19.00 7.19 -22.99
N ALA A 28 -18.67 8.48 -23.12
CA ALA A 28 -17.57 8.99 -23.94
C ALA A 28 -16.31 9.31 -23.11
N GLU A 29 -16.30 8.93 -21.83
CA GLU A 29 -15.15 9.07 -20.93
C GLU A 29 -14.51 7.70 -20.67
N LYS A 30 -13.19 7.66 -20.51
CA LYS A 30 -12.49 6.44 -20.05
C LYS A 30 -13.03 6.01 -18.67
N PHE A 31 -13.09 4.70 -18.42
CA PHE A 31 -13.45 4.15 -17.11
C PHE A 31 -12.54 4.77 -16.03
N GLY A 32 -13.16 5.21 -14.94
CA GLY A 32 -12.45 5.78 -13.81
C GLY A 32 -12.07 7.27 -13.89
N THR A 33 -12.32 7.96 -15.01
CA THR A 33 -12.16 9.42 -15.09
C THR A 33 -12.92 10.12 -13.95
N THR A 34 -12.35 11.19 -13.40
CA THR A 34 -13.01 12.05 -12.40
C THR A 34 -13.33 13.44 -12.94
N LYS A 35 -14.42 14.03 -12.46
CA LYS A 35 -14.79 15.44 -12.69
C LYS A 35 -15.42 16.04 -11.44
N LYS A 36 -15.21 17.34 -11.23
CA LYS A 36 -15.88 18.13 -10.19
C LYS A 36 -17.24 18.61 -10.71
N GLY A 37 -18.29 18.41 -9.92
CA GLY A 37 -19.64 18.91 -10.21
C GLY A 37 -19.81 20.39 -9.85
N ARG A 38 -20.94 20.98 -10.24
CA ARG A 38 -21.31 22.37 -9.85
C ARG A 38 -21.41 22.54 -8.34
N ASP A 39 -21.83 21.49 -7.64
CA ASP A 39 -21.94 21.39 -6.18
C ASP A 39 -20.58 21.15 -5.47
N GLY A 40 -19.47 21.19 -6.22
CA GLY A 40 -18.13 20.91 -5.72
C GLY A 40 -17.84 19.42 -5.45
N SER A 41 -18.81 18.53 -5.58
CA SER A 41 -18.61 17.09 -5.39
C SER A 41 -17.74 16.48 -6.48
N ILE A 42 -16.94 15.47 -6.11
CA ILE A 42 -16.17 14.70 -7.08
C ILE A 42 -17.03 13.53 -7.56
N TRP A 43 -17.11 13.37 -8.88
CA TRP A 43 -17.78 12.27 -9.55
C TRP A 43 -16.74 11.43 -10.28
N LYS A 44 -16.94 10.11 -10.31
CA LYS A 44 -16.07 9.15 -11.01
C LYS A 44 -16.89 8.31 -11.99
N VAL A 45 -16.38 8.08 -13.19
CA VAL A 45 -16.96 7.13 -14.14
C VAL A 45 -16.77 5.71 -13.59
N LYS A 46 -17.87 4.95 -13.52
CA LYS A 46 -17.86 3.52 -13.18
C LYS A 46 -18.78 2.77 -14.13
N ASP A 47 -18.42 1.53 -14.43
CA ASP A 47 -19.35 0.58 -15.04
C ASP A 47 -20.46 0.15 -14.08
N THR A 48 -21.59 -0.16 -14.69
CA THR A 48 -22.71 -0.86 -14.06
C THR A 48 -22.67 -2.34 -14.43
N LYS A 49 -23.48 -3.18 -13.76
CA LYS A 49 -23.63 -4.62 -14.06
C LYS A 49 -24.09 -4.94 -15.50
N LYS A 50 -24.41 -3.93 -16.32
CA LYS A 50 -24.81 -4.05 -17.73
C LYS A 50 -23.77 -3.45 -18.71
N ASN A 51 -22.52 -3.28 -18.28
CA ASN A 51 -21.44 -2.65 -19.06
C ASN A 51 -21.78 -1.25 -19.61
N VAL A 52 -22.59 -0.49 -18.86
CA VAL A 52 -22.90 0.91 -19.16
C VAL A 52 -22.18 1.81 -18.16
N LEU A 53 -21.29 2.65 -18.67
CA LEU A 53 -20.56 3.69 -17.92
C LEU A 53 -21.53 4.73 -17.36
N ARG A 54 -21.40 5.05 -16.06
CA ARG A 54 -22.18 6.09 -15.37
C ARG A 54 -21.30 6.90 -14.42
N TRP A 55 -21.68 8.16 -14.24
CA TRP A 55 -21.11 9.02 -13.21
C TRP A 55 -21.63 8.62 -11.82
N VAL A 56 -20.71 8.34 -10.90
CA VAL A 56 -21.01 8.00 -9.49
C VAL A 56 -20.33 9.01 -8.58
N ARG A 57 -21.09 9.65 -7.69
CA ARG A 57 -20.59 10.61 -6.70
C ARG A 57 -19.68 9.89 -5.70
N ILE A 58 -18.47 10.41 -5.48
CA ILE A 58 -17.58 9.93 -4.43
C ILE A 58 -18.01 10.57 -3.11
N THR A 59 -18.73 9.81 -2.28
CA THR A 59 -18.92 10.18 -0.88
C THR A 59 -17.66 9.80 -0.08
N ARG A 60 -17.16 10.72 0.77
CA ARG A 60 -16.16 10.37 1.77
C ARG A 60 -16.81 9.35 2.72
N SER A 61 -16.23 8.17 2.86
CA SER A 61 -16.76 7.16 3.79
C SER A 61 -16.68 7.69 5.22
N LYS A 62 -17.84 7.73 5.91
CA LYS A 62 -17.87 8.05 7.34
C LYS A 62 -17.14 6.92 8.09
N LYS A 63 -16.05 7.25 8.77
CA LYS A 63 -15.33 6.32 9.67
C LYS A 63 -16.32 5.83 10.74
N THR A 64 -16.72 4.55 10.67
CA THR A 64 -17.54 3.92 11.71
C THR A 64 -16.69 3.71 12.96
N ILE A 65 -16.97 4.48 14.00
CA ILE A 65 -16.38 4.29 15.33
C ILE A 65 -17.14 3.17 16.01
N SER A 66 -16.53 1.98 16.14
CA SER A 66 -17.10 0.88 16.91
C SER A 66 -17.04 1.18 18.41
N LYS A 67 -18.20 1.19 19.08
CA LYS A 67 -18.29 1.35 20.53
C LYS A 67 -18.04 -0.01 21.21
N ASN A 68 -16.94 -0.13 21.94
CA ASN A 68 -16.62 -1.33 22.73
C ASN A 68 -17.64 -1.52 23.87
N LYS A 69 -18.19 -2.73 24.00
CA LYS A 69 -19.13 -3.12 25.05
C LYS A 69 -18.38 -3.78 26.22
N LYS A 70 -18.33 -3.12 27.39
CA LYS A 70 -17.70 -3.66 28.61
C LYS A 70 -18.48 -4.88 29.15
N ARG A 71 -17.78 -5.92 29.64
CA ARG A 71 -18.29 -6.90 30.62
C ARG A 71 -17.27 -7.12 31.76
N ARG A 72 -17.74 -7.03 33.02
CA ARG A 72 -17.21 -7.74 34.21
C ARG A 72 -17.96 -9.09 34.32
N VAL A 73 -17.66 -10.12 35.13
CA VAL A 73 -16.68 -10.49 36.19
C VAL A 73 -16.23 -11.95 35.82
N GLY A 74 -15.10 -12.56 36.19
CA GLY A 74 -13.96 -12.25 37.07
C GLY A 74 -13.50 -13.53 37.82
N ARG A 75 -12.99 -13.39 39.06
CA ARG A 75 -12.53 -14.45 40.00
C ARG A 75 -11.16 -15.10 39.75
N SER A 76 -10.45 -15.34 40.85
CA SER A 76 -9.06 -15.79 40.97
C SER A 76 -8.94 -17.31 41.19
N ARG A 77 -7.83 -17.91 40.77
CA ARG A 77 -7.22 -19.10 41.40
C ARG A 77 -5.69 -19.08 41.26
N LYS A 78 -4.99 -19.69 42.23
CA LYS A 78 -3.53 -19.60 42.42
C LYS A 78 -2.76 -20.64 41.59
N ARG A 79 -1.67 -20.17 40.98
CA ARG A 79 -0.29 -20.70 40.98
C ARG A 79 -0.09 -22.23 41.03
N THR A 80 0.48 -22.78 39.97
CA THR A 80 1.48 -23.86 40.00
C THR A 80 2.62 -23.50 39.03
N ASN A 81 3.87 -23.80 39.39
CA ASN A 81 5.01 -23.65 38.48
C ASN A 81 5.09 -24.92 37.62
N LYS A 82 5.18 -24.78 36.29
CA LYS A 82 5.69 -25.84 35.42
C LYS A 82 6.78 -25.25 34.52
N VAL A 83 7.87 -26.00 34.38
CA VAL A 83 9.08 -25.66 33.64
C VAL A 83 8.84 -25.81 32.13
N MET A 84 9.49 -24.93 31.35
CA MET A 84 9.76 -24.97 29.91
C MET A 84 8.81 -25.75 28.99
N GLU A 85 8.04 -25.01 28.21
CA GLU A 85 7.99 -25.23 26.76
C GLU A 85 8.29 -23.87 26.09
N GLU A 86 9.22 -23.83 25.13
CA GLU A 86 9.43 -22.63 24.31
C GLU A 86 8.23 -22.46 23.36
N PRO A 87 7.70 -21.23 23.18
CA PRO A 87 6.71 -21.00 22.13
C PRO A 87 7.40 -21.00 20.76
N VAL A 88 7.59 -22.20 20.21
CA VAL A 88 7.90 -22.40 18.79
C VAL A 88 6.66 -21.99 17.97
N GLY A 89 6.57 -20.70 17.66
CA GLY A 89 5.63 -20.14 16.69
C GLY A 89 4.45 -19.37 17.28
N GLU A 90 4.59 -18.04 17.35
CA GLU A 90 3.49 -17.12 17.05
C GLU A 90 3.95 -16.09 15.99
N PRO A 91 3.07 -15.61 15.09
CA PRO A 91 3.52 -15.27 13.74
C PRO A 91 3.92 -13.80 13.61
N TRP A 92 5.20 -13.55 13.30
CA TRP A 92 5.82 -12.48 12.46
C TRP A 92 5.09 -11.14 12.27
N SER A 93 4.35 -10.69 13.27
CA SER A 93 3.45 -9.55 13.25
C SER A 93 3.83 -8.60 14.39
N PHE A 94 3.32 -7.37 14.33
CA PHE A 94 3.90 -6.28 15.11
C PHE A 94 3.78 -6.49 16.63
N VAL A 95 4.89 -6.40 17.35
CA VAL A 95 4.90 -6.51 18.82
C VAL A 95 4.53 -5.17 19.44
N LYS A 96 3.57 -5.15 20.39
CA LYS A 96 3.24 -3.94 21.17
C LYS A 96 3.93 -3.98 22.54
N LYS A 97 4.87 -3.06 22.81
CA LYS A 97 5.54 -2.88 24.10
C LYS A 97 5.48 -1.41 24.51
N ASN A 98 4.82 -1.10 25.63
CA ASN A 98 4.74 0.26 26.23
C ASN A 98 4.46 1.37 25.19
N ASP A 99 3.30 1.25 24.53
CA ASP A 99 2.79 2.07 23.42
C ASP A 99 3.69 2.24 22.18
N THR A 100 4.79 1.49 22.13
CA THR A 100 5.62 1.31 20.94
C THR A 100 5.11 0.12 20.14
N LYS A 101 5.03 0.28 18.82
CA LYS A 101 4.79 -0.82 17.88
C LYS A 101 6.11 -1.18 17.21
N ILE A 102 6.45 -2.46 17.20
CA ILE A 102 7.69 -2.97 16.61
C ILE A 102 7.32 -3.78 15.38
N TYR A 103 7.84 -3.42 14.22
CA TYR A 103 7.61 -4.11 12.95
C TYR A 103 8.90 -4.81 12.51
N PRO A 104 8.94 -6.15 12.44
CA PRO A 104 10.03 -6.86 11.77
C PRO A 104 9.92 -6.65 10.26
N ILE A 105 11.01 -6.17 9.67
CA ILE A 105 11.17 -6.01 8.21
C ILE A 105 11.76 -7.31 7.71
N ILE A 106 10.90 -8.15 7.13
CA ILE A 106 11.21 -9.51 6.72
C ILE A 106 11.53 -9.53 5.25
N ASP A 107 12.51 -10.34 4.86
CA ASP A 107 12.81 -10.65 3.47
C ASP A 107 13.43 -12.05 3.39
N ASN A 108 12.95 -12.88 2.44
CA ASN A 108 13.48 -14.21 2.14
C ASN A 108 13.81 -15.06 3.40
N GLY A 109 12.86 -15.13 4.34
CA GLY A 109 12.97 -15.87 5.60
C GLY A 109 13.75 -15.20 6.75
N GLY A 110 14.50 -14.12 6.50
CA GLY A 110 15.24 -13.38 7.53
C GLY A 110 14.56 -12.08 7.96
N ILE A 111 14.84 -11.61 9.18
CA ILE A 111 14.53 -10.22 9.57
C ILE A 111 15.73 -9.34 9.21
N SER A 112 15.56 -8.44 8.25
CA SER A 112 16.60 -7.44 7.90
C SER A 112 16.72 -6.35 8.97
N PHE A 113 15.58 -5.84 9.46
CA PHE A 113 15.51 -4.70 10.39
C PHE A 113 14.35 -4.81 11.38
N ALA A 114 14.46 -4.13 12.51
CA ALA A 114 13.33 -3.90 13.42
C ALA A 114 12.97 -2.40 13.44
N VAL A 115 11.70 -2.08 13.16
CA VAL A 115 11.21 -0.70 13.07
C VAL A 115 10.27 -0.39 14.23
N TYR A 116 10.71 0.51 15.10
CA TYR A 116 10.01 0.95 16.30
C TYR A 116 9.25 2.23 16.01
N ILE A 117 7.94 2.24 16.27
CA ILE A 117 7.05 3.38 16.05
C ILE A 117 6.40 3.79 17.38
N LYS A 118 6.72 4.99 17.86
CA LYS A 118 6.21 5.56 19.12
C LYS A 118 5.87 7.03 18.93
N GLY A 119 4.61 7.42 19.19
CA GLY A 119 4.16 8.81 19.06
C GLY A 119 4.35 9.41 17.65
N GLY A 120 4.30 8.59 16.60
CA GLY A 120 4.56 9.01 15.21
C GLY A 120 6.05 9.08 14.82
N ASN A 121 6.98 9.01 15.77
CA ASN A 121 8.41 8.88 15.47
C ASN A 121 8.74 7.43 15.09
N VAL A 122 9.69 7.28 14.18
CA VAL A 122 10.15 6.00 13.65
C VAL A 122 11.65 5.85 13.94
N THR A 123 12.05 4.74 14.57
CA THR A 123 13.45 4.37 14.78
C THR A 123 13.71 3.00 14.18
N ILE A 124 14.80 2.87 13.44
CA ILE A 124 15.16 1.63 12.73
C ILE A 124 16.44 1.07 13.34
N TYR A 125 16.42 -0.22 13.66
CA TYR A 125 17.55 -0.98 14.18
C TYR A 125 17.86 -2.16 13.26
N LYS A 126 19.12 -2.59 13.27
CA LYS A 126 19.58 -3.87 12.71
C LYS A 126 20.17 -4.73 13.82
N SER A 127 20.30 -6.03 13.56
CA SER A 127 20.88 -6.93 14.55
C SER A 127 22.38 -6.72 14.74
N SER A 128 22.86 -6.90 15.98
CA SER A 128 24.28 -7.12 16.27
C SER A 128 24.76 -8.52 15.86
N ASN A 129 23.87 -9.51 15.83
CA ASN A 129 24.12 -10.90 15.50
C ASN A 129 23.04 -11.41 14.51
N PRO A 130 23.29 -11.38 13.18
CA PRO A 130 22.27 -11.69 12.16
C PRO A 130 21.71 -13.12 12.25
N ASN A 131 22.44 -14.04 12.90
CA ASN A 131 21.99 -15.42 13.12
C ASN A 131 20.92 -15.51 14.23
N ASN A 132 20.72 -14.47 15.04
CA ASN A 132 19.73 -14.43 16.10
C ASN A 132 18.52 -13.57 15.70
N LEU A 133 17.45 -14.24 15.27
CA LEU A 133 16.18 -13.60 14.84
C LEU A 133 15.31 -13.07 15.99
N ASN A 134 15.73 -13.19 17.26
CA ASN A 134 15.05 -12.52 18.37
C ASN A 134 15.15 -10.99 18.20
N LEU A 135 14.02 -10.28 18.32
CA LEU A 135 13.94 -8.82 18.25
C LEU A 135 14.87 -8.11 19.26
N GLU A 136 15.25 -8.75 20.36
CA GLU A 136 16.22 -8.20 21.33
C GLU A 136 17.64 -8.10 20.77
N SER A 137 17.99 -8.83 19.71
CA SER A 137 19.28 -8.69 19.02
C SER A 137 19.38 -7.42 18.17
N TYR A 138 18.25 -6.74 17.89
CA TYR A 138 18.17 -5.54 17.05
C TYR A 138 18.49 -4.27 17.85
N ASP A 139 19.75 -4.17 18.25
CA ASP A 139 20.34 -3.16 19.13
C ASP A 139 21.06 -2.01 18.38
N LYS A 140 21.59 -2.27 17.17
CA LYS A 140 22.38 -1.32 16.39
C LYS A 140 21.47 -0.35 15.65
N LEU A 141 21.44 0.90 16.13
CA LEU A 141 20.69 1.99 15.52
C LEU A 141 21.15 2.24 14.08
N VAL A 142 20.19 2.24 13.13
CA VAL A 142 20.42 2.61 11.73
C VAL A 142 20.02 4.06 11.48
N LYS A 143 18.78 4.45 11.82
CA LYS A 143 18.29 5.81 11.59
C LYS A 143 17.05 6.14 12.44
N LYS A 144 16.79 7.43 12.64
CA LYS A 144 15.56 7.99 13.22
C LYS A 144 14.89 8.93 12.22
N TYR A 145 13.55 8.93 12.20
CA TYR A 145 12.73 9.82 11.38
C TYR A 145 11.51 10.30 12.15
N THR A 146 11.08 11.53 11.86
CA THR A 146 9.79 12.11 12.28
C THR A 146 8.95 12.39 11.03
N PRO A 147 8.32 11.36 10.44
CA PRO A 147 7.58 11.48 9.19
C PRO A 147 6.23 12.19 9.38
N LYS A 148 5.73 12.80 8.30
CA LYS A 148 4.36 13.34 8.24
C LYS A 148 3.31 12.24 8.08
N GLU A 149 3.66 11.14 7.41
CA GLU A 149 2.76 10.00 7.20
C GLU A 149 3.56 8.69 7.19
N ILE A 150 2.97 7.64 7.75
CA ILE A 150 3.56 6.30 7.87
C ILE A 150 2.66 5.32 7.15
N PHE A 151 3.15 4.76 6.05
CA PHE A 151 2.48 3.68 5.34
C PHE A 151 3.04 2.34 5.82
N ILE A 152 2.32 1.69 6.73
CA ILE A 152 2.57 0.29 7.06
C ILE A 152 2.13 -0.56 5.88
N GLY A 153 3.06 -1.37 5.35
CA GLY A 153 2.77 -2.31 4.28
C GLY A 153 1.65 -3.27 4.65
N LYS A 154 0.64 -3.37 3.78
CA LYS A 154 -0.48 -4.31 3.95
C LYS A 154 -0.44 -5.34 2.85
N ASP A 155 -0.69 -6.59 3.23
CA ASP A 155 -1.17 -7.58 2.29
C ASP A 155 -2.57 -7.19 1.80
N ILE A 156 -2.89 -7.61 0.59
CA ILE A 156 -4.11 -7.35 -0.14
C ILE A 156 -4.87 -8.64 -0.52
N GLN A 157 -4.27 -9.82 -0.31
CA GLN A 157 -4.96 -11.10 -0.54
C GLN A 157 -6.16 -11.31 0.40
N GLU A 158 -6.24 -10.58 1.53
CA GLU A 158 -7.45 -10.53 2.38
C GLU A 158 -8.69 -9.97 1.63
N GLN A 159 -8.51 -9.30 0.47
CA GLN A 159 -9.59 -8.72 -0.34
C GLN A 159 -9.88 -9.48 -1.66
N LEU A 160 -9.10 -10.50 -2.01
CA LEU A 160 -9.19 -11.17 -3.30
C LEU A 160 -9.31 -12.68 -3.09
N SER A 161 -10.47 -13.24 -3.44
CA SER A 161 -10.84 -14.64 -3.26
C SER A 161 -10.09 -15.60 -4.20
N THR A 162 -8.76 -15.53 -4.23
CA THR A 162 -7.86 -16.27 -5.14
C THR A 162 -7.64 -17.73 -4.75
N GLY A 163 -8.22 -18.20 -3.64
CA GLY A 163 -8.05 -19.56 -3.10
C GLY A 163 -6.70 -19.82 -2.42
N ILE A 164 -5.67 -19.05 -2.74
CA ILE A 164 -4.34 -19.15 -2.11
C ILE A 164 -4.39 -18.51 -0.72
N LYS A 165 -4.36 -19.32 0.33
CA LYS A 165 -4.35 -18.87 1.72
C LYS A 165 -2.91 -18.68 2.20
N PHE A 166 -2.36 -17.48 2.06
CA PHE A 166 -1.21 -17.08 2.86
C PHE A 166 -1.64 -16.88 4.33
N PRO A 167 -0.74 -17.10 5.33
CA PRO A 167 -1.05 -16.82 6.72
C PRO A 167 -1.51 -15.37 6.91
N LYS A 168 -2.64 -15.16 7.60
CA LYS A 168 -3.42 -13.90 7.64
C LYS A 168 -2.72 -12.66 8.23
N GLU A 169 -1.45 -12.78 8.62
CA GLU A 169 -0.89 -12.01 9.73
C GLU A 169 0.38 -11.21 9.36
N TYR A 170 0.94 -11.42 8.17
CA TYR A 170 2.06 -10.64 7.65
C TYR A 170 1.65 -9.19 7.33
N LYS A 171 1.82 -8.29 8.31
CA LYS A 171 1.54 -6.86 8.20
C LYS A 171 2.79 -6.05 8.55
N GLY A 172 3.32 -5.31 7.57
CA GLY A 172 4.42 -4.37 7.76
C GLY A 172 5.82 -4.89 7.42
N SER A 173 5.95 -5.99 6.66
CA SER A 173 7.26 -6.52 6.22
C SER A 173 8.04 -5.57 5.30
N SER A 174 7.41 -4.51 4.81
CA SER A 174 8.08 -3.27 4.42
C SER A 174 7.23 -2.04 4.81
N ILE A 175 7.89 -0.89 4.95
CA ILE A 175 7.29 0.37 5.39
C ILE A 175 7.75 1.51 4.46
N LEU A 176 6.82 2.39 4.11
CA LEU A 176 7.11 3.63 3.39
C LEU A 176 6.80 4.82 4.31
N LEU A 177 7.75 5.75 4.45
CA LEU A 177 7.60 6.97 5.22
C LEU A 177 7.50 8.18 4.28
N LYS A 178 6.58 9.11 4.53
CA LYS A 178 6.53 10.42 3.86
C LYS A 178 7.15 11.48 4.77
N LEU A 179 8.29 12.03 4.37
CA LEU A 179 8.98 13.07 5.15
C LEU A 179 8.40 14.46 4.85
N LYS A 180 8.19 14.75 3.57
CA LYS A 180 7.51 15.96 3.07
C LYS A 180 6.83 15.63 1.73
N LYS A 181 6.20 16.61 1.09
CA LYS A 181 5.71 16.46 -0.29
C LYS A 181 6.84 15.91 -1.16
N ASN A 182 6.55 14.88 -1.95
CA ASN A 182 7.48 14.27 -2.90
C ASN A 182 8.79 13.71 -2.31
N LYS A 183 9.00 13.62 -0.98
CA LYS A 183 10.20 13.01 -0.38
C LYS A 183 9.86 11.92 0.62
N TYR A 184 10.46 10.76 0.42
CA TYR A 184 10.09 9.51 1.06
C TYR A 184 11.30 8.72 1.57
N VAL A 185 11.05 7.80 2.51
CA VAL A 185 11.97 6.72 2.91
C VAL A 185 11.30 5.39 2.61
N PHE A 186 11.94 4.53 1.83
CA PHE A 186 11.56 3.13 1.73
C PHE A 186 12.36 2.31 2.74
N ILE A 187 11.69 1.37 3.42
CA ILE A 187 12.26 0.46 4.42
C ILE A 187 11.81 -0.96 4.05
N GLY A 188 12.68 -1.69 3.36
CA GLY A 188 12.55 -3.13 3.06
C GLY A 188 13.88 -3.84 3.32
N GLU A 189 14.29 -4.76 2.44
CA GLU A 189 15.65 -5.34 2.41
C GLU A 189 16.77 -4.27 2.37
N THR A 190 16.47 -3.12 1.77
CA THR A 190 17.31 -1.93 1.71
C THR A 190 16.52 -0.75 2.25
N ILE A 191 17.20 0.11 2.99
CA ILE A 191 16.67 1.38 3.49
C ILE A 191 17.24 2.49 2.63
N TYR A 192 16.39 3.30 2.01
CA TYR A 192 16.82 4.42 1.19
C TYR A 192 15.87 5.62 1.23
N GLU A 193 16.44 6.82 1.12
CA GLU A 193 15.68 8.04 0.84
C GLU A 193 15.55 8.23 -0.66
N PHE A 194 14.40 8.72 -1.13
CA PHE A 194 14.17 9.03 -2.55
C PHE A 194 13.15 10.16 -2.71
N GLU A 195 13.13 10.75 -3.90
CA GLU A 195 12.16 11.78 -4.28
C GLU A 195 11.31 11.36 -5.48
N THR A 196 10.10 11.91 -5.58
CA THR A 196 9.11 11.61 -6.61
C THR A 196 8.65 12.85 -7.36
N LEU A 197 8.10 12.69 -8.57
CA LEU A 197 7.43 13.78 -9.28
C LEU A 197 6.03 14.07 -8.71
N TYR A 198 5.36 13.02 -8.22
CA TYR A 198 4.00 13.06 -7.68
C TYR A 198 3.96 12.30 -6.35
N ASP A 199 3.09 12.71 -5.44
CA ASP A 199 2.91 12.02 -4.16
C ASP A 199 2.36 10.60 -4.37
N ILE A 200 2.85 9.66 -3.55
CA ILE A 200 2.30 8.32 -3.38
C ILE A 200 1.08 8.41 -2.45
N GLU A 201 -0.07 7.92 -2.89
CA GLU A 201 -1.35 7.94 -2.16
C GLU A 201 -1.64 6.63 -1.42
N LYS A 202 -1.16 5.51 -1.97
CA LYS A 202 -1.40 4.17 -1.44
C LYS A 202 -0.12 3.36 -1.48
N TYR A 203 0.00 2.44 -0.55
CA TYR A 203 1.15 1.57 -0.43
C TYR A 203 0.71 0.18 0.03
N PHE A 204 1.26 -0.83 -0.63
CA PHE A 204 1.00 -2.24 -0.40
C PHE A 204 2.34 -2.96 -0.26
N SER A 205 2.34 -4.09 0.41
CA SER A 205 3.52 -4.90 0.69
C SER A 205 3.04 -6.33 0.78
N HIS A 206 2.78 -6.93 -0.38
CA HIS A 206 2.24 -8.28 -0.44
C HIS A 206 3.36 -9.30 -0.18
N MET A 207 3.11 -10.32 0.64
CA MET A 207 4.06 -11.39 0.89
C MET A 207 3.85 -12.52 -0.12
N GLY A 208 4.82 -12.73 -1.00
CA GLY A 208 4.81 -13.84 -1.95
C GLY A 208 5.35 -15.15 -1.37
N ASN A 209 5.65 -16.10 -2.26
CA ASN A 209 6.30 -17.35 -1.89
C ASN A 209 7.68 -17.09 -1.25
N SER A 210 8.15 -18.04 -0.42
CA SER A 210 9.44 -17.95 0.29
C SER A 210 9.62 -16.70 1.17
N GLN A 211 8.51 -16.08 1.60
CA GLN A 211 8.52 -14.83 2.39
C GLN A 211 9.26 -13.66 1.71
N VAL A 212 9.20 -13.60 0.37
CA VAL A 212 9.67 -12.45 -0.42
C VAL A 212 8.59 -11.36 -0.42
N VAL A 213 8.98 -10.13 -0.12
CA VAL A 213 8.05 -8.99 -0.01
C VAL A 213 7.97 -8.23 -1.33
N TYR A 214 6.76 -8.03 -1.85
CA TYR A 214 6.45 -7.28 -3.06
C TYR A 214 5.81 -5.91 -2.71
N PRO A 215 6.64 -4.90 -2.37
CA PRO A 215 6.19 -3.53 -2.09
C PRO A 215 5.77 -2.80 -3.36
N VAL A 216 4.59 -2.16 -3.31
CA VAL A 216 4.02 -1.37 -4.40
C VAL A 216 3.51 -0.03 -3.88
N GLY A 217 4.04 1.07 -4.41
CA GLY A 217 3.53 2.43 -4.17
C GLY A 217 2.67 2.88 -5.33
N ILE A 218 1.51 3.48 -5.08
CA ILE A 218 0.61 3.99 -6.13
C ILE A 218 0.36 5.47 -5.86
N GLY A 219 0.83 6.33 -6.77
CA GLY A 219 0.45 7.74 -6.85
C GLY A 219 -0.58 7.98 -7.97
N ASP A 220 -0.94 9.24 -8.19
CA ASP A 220 -1.92 9.66 -9.21
C ASP A 220 -1.49 9.30 -10.65
N LYS A 221 -0.18 9.35 -10.95
CA LYS A 221 0.36 9.08 -12.30
C LYS A 221 1.35 7.93 -12.40
N ASN A 222 1.91 7.48 -11.28
CA ASN A 222 3.03 6.52 -11.26
C ASN A 222 2.76 5.37 -10.30
N VAL A 223 3.23 4.17 -10.65
CA VAL A 223 3.34 3.03 -9.74
C VAL A 223 4.82 2.73 -9.52
N TYR A 224 5.20 2.55 -8.26
CA TYR A 224 6.56 2.34 -7.77
C TYR A 224 6.73 0.88 -7.34
N LEU A 225 7.78 0.22 -7.83
CA LEU A 225 8.13 -1.18 -7.59
C LEU A 225 9.49 -1.23 -6.92
N PHE A 226 9.50 -1.36 -5.59
CA PHE A 226 10.71 -1.05 -4.80
C PHE A 226 11.77 -2.16 -4.76
N ILE A 227 11.47 -3.43 -5.09
CA ILE A 227 12.50 -4.48 -5.31
C ILE A 227 13.37 -4.10 -6.50
N GLU A 228 12.71 -3.67 -7.57
CA GLU A 228 13.31 -3.46 -8.90
C GLU A 228 13.81 -2.01 -9.05
N ASP A 229 13.68 -1.20 -7.99
CA ASP A 229 14.06 0.21 -7.94
C ASP A 229 13.55 1.07 -9.11
N VAL A 230 12.35 0.77 -9.62
CA VAL A 230 11.75 1.48 -10.76
C VAL A 230 10.35 2.00 -10.47
N TYR A 231 9.93 2.98 -11.26
CA TYR A 231 8.52 3.32 -11.41
C TYR A 231 8.11 3.29 -12.88
N MET A 232 6.80 3.10 -13.12
CA MET A 232 6.16 3.10 -14.43
C MET A 232 4.89 3.95 -14.41
N SER A 233 4.42 4.42 -15.58
CA SER A 233 3.16 5.15 -15.70
C SER A 233 1.97 4.29 -15.24
N LEU A 234 1.05 4.87 -14.48
CA LEU A 234 -0.20 4.25 -14.05
C LEU A 234 -1.07 3.83 -15.25
N GLU A 235 -0.98 4.54 -16.39
CA GLU A 235 -1.74 4.23 -17.60
C GLU A 235 -1.38 2.85 -18.17
N LEU A 236 -0.09 2.48 -18.18
CA LEU A 236 0.37 1.16 -18.64
C LEU A 236 -0.27 0.01 -17.84
N PHE A 237 -0.43 0.18 -16.52
CA PHE A 237 -1.11 -0.84 -15.71
C PHE A 237 -2.59 -0.93 -16.07
N ASN A 238 -3.27 0.19 -16.29
CA ASN A 238 -4.68 0.19 -16.70
C ASN A 238 -4.87 -0.47 -18.07
N GLU A 239 -3.99 -0.21 -19.04
CA GLU A 239 -3.98 -0.84 -20.37
C GLU A 239 -3.76 -2.36 -20.29
N ARG A 240 -2.84 -2.81 -19.44
CA ARG A 240 -2.50 -4.23 -19.29
C ARG A 240 -3.44 -5.01 -18.35
N ASN A 241 -4.40 -4.36 -17.69
CA ASN A 241 -5.26 -5.00 -16.68
C ASN A 241 -6.49 -5.71 -17.26
N THR A 242 -6.28 -6.66 -18.17
CA THR A 242 -7.35 -7.41 -18.84
C THR A 242 -8.29 -8.18 -17.90
N GLN A 243 -7.86 -8.42 -16.66
CA GLN A 243 -8.61 -9.18 -15.64
C GLN A 243 -9.10 -8.32 -14.46
N ASN A 244 -9.01 -6.98 -14.55
CA ASN A 244 -9.44 -6.04 -13.49
C ASN A 244 -8.91 -6.38 -12.08
N ARG A 245 -7.67 -6.89 -12.01
CA ARG A 245 -6.97 -7.19 -10.76
C ARG A 245 -6.60 -5.88 -10.05
N HIS A 246 -6.33 -5.92 -8.74
CA HIS A 246 -5.87 -4.74 -8.02
C HIS A 246 -4.35 -4.53 -8.20
N ILE A 247 -3.91 -3.32 -8.55
CA ILE A 247 -2.51 -2.99 -8.92
C ILE A 247 -1.49 -3.50 -7.90
N GLY A 248 -1.76 -3.34 -6.60
CA GLY A 248 -0.90 -3.87 -5.53
C GLY A 248 -0.64 -5.39 -5.53
N VAL A 249 -1.36 -6.18 -6.35
CA VAL A 249 -1.05 -7.60 -6.63
C VAL A 249 -0.31 -7.77 -7.95
N TYR A 250 -0.85 -7.22 -9.05
CA TYR A 250 -0.40 -7.58 -10.40
C TYR A 250 0.69 -6.65 -10.96
N ALA A 251 1.10 -5.60 -10.26
CA ALA A 251 2.08 -4.63 -10.79
C ALA A 251 3.44 -5.28 -11.13
N TYR A 252 3.92 -6.21 -10.31
CA TYR A 252 5.11 -7.00 -10.62
C TYR A 252 4.89 -7.95 -11.82
N ASN A 253 3.70 -8.55 -11.96
CA ASN A 253 3.37 -9.37 -13.12
C ASN A 253 3.42 -8.55 -14.43
N VAL A 254 2.98 -7.28 -14.42
CA VAL A 254 3.15 -6.39 -15.57
C VAL A 254 4.64 -6.24 -15.89
N LEU A 255 5.45 -5.82 -14.91
CA LEU A 255 6.89 -5.61 -15.12
C LEU A 255 7.60 -6.88 -15.64
N TYR A 256 7.32 -8.04 -15.06
CA TYR A 256 7.95 -9.29 -15.48
C TYR A 256 7.44 -9.83 -16.81
N SER A 257 6.24 -9.44 -17.25
CA SER A 257 5.74 -9.72 -18.61
C SER A 257 6.34 -8.85 -19.72
N LEU A 258 7.00 -7.73 -19.38
CA LEU A 258 7.62 -6.85 -20.36
C LEU A 258 8.89 -7.48 -20.94
N SER A 259 9.02 -7.43 -22.26
CA SER A 259 10.27 -7.72 -22.96
C SER A 259 11.40 -6.75 -22.54
N ARG A 260 12.66 -7.10 -22.81
CA ARG A 260 13.81 -6.24 -22.47
C ARG A 260 13.69 -4.83 -23.07
N ALA A 261 13.22 -4.71 -24.31
CA ALA A 261 12.99 -3.43 -24.97
C ALA A 261 11.86 -2.62 -24.30
N GLU A 262 10.76 -3.27 -23.92
CA GLU A 262 9.67 -2.63 -23.20
C GLU A 262 10.06 -2.19 -21.79
N LYS A 263 10.90 -2.95 -21.07
CA LYS A 263 11.45 -2.53 -19.77
C LYS A 263 12.24 -1.23 -19.92
N THR A 264 13.15 -1.14 -20.89
CA THR A 264 13.90 0.09 -21.20
C THR A 264 12.99 1.27 -21.56
N LYS A 265 11.88 1.01 -22.26
CA LYS A 265 10.93 2.05 -22.68
C LYS A 265 10.02 2.56 -21.54
N TYR A 266 9.55 1.67 -20.68
CA TYR A 266 8.45 1.98 -19.74
C TYR A 266 8.87 2.14 -18.29
N THR A 267 10.06 1.65 -17.90
CA THR A 267 10.59 1.84 -16.54
C THR A 267 11.41 3.11 -16.44
N THR A 268 11.37 3.76 -15.28
CA THR A 268 12.32 4.81 -14.91
C THR A 268 12.93 4.49 -13.55
N PRO A 269 14.28 4.47 -13.42
CA PRO A 269 14.93 4.22 -12.14
C PRO A 269 14.56 5.24 -11.06
N ILE A 270 14.36 4.76 -9.83
CA ILE A 270 14.19 5.58 -8.64
C ILE A 270 15.55 6.16 -8.25
N LYS A 271 15.72 7.48 -8.42
CA LYS A 271 16.89 8.20 -7.89
C LYS A 271 16.83 8.19 -6.36
N LYS A 272 17.79 7.51 -5.73
CA LYS A 272 17.79 7.24 -4.28
C LYS A 272 19.16 7.41 -3.63
N THR A 273 19.15 7.72 -2.35
CA THR A 273 20.31 7.70 -1.45
C THR A 273 20.17 6.52 -0.50
N ILE A 274 21.07 5.54 -0.61
CA ILE A 274 21.06 4.34 0.24
C ILE A 274 21.52 4.73 1.66
N ILE A 275 20.73 4.34 2.66
CA ILE A 275 21.01 4.52 4.08
C ILE A 275 21.57 3.23 4.70
N HIS A 276 21.00 2.09 4.32
CA HIS A 276 21.51 0.78 4.69
C HIS A 276 21.06 -0.31 3.71
N LYS A 277 21.86 -1.37 3.59
CA LYS A 277 21.47 -2.63 2.97
C LYS A 277 21.43 -3.72 4.04
N ARG A 278 20.60 -4.74 3.86
CA ARG A 278 20.73 -6.03 4.55
C ARG A 278 22.17 -6.55 4.42
N LEU A 279 22.70 -7.10 5.50
CA LEU A 279 23.94 -7.88 5.49
C LEU A 279 23.51 -9.35 5.50
N PHE A 280 23.48 -9.94 4.30
CA PHE A 280 23.26 -11.36 3.97
C PHE A 280 22.33 -12.16 4.92
#